data_AF-D2QL11-F1
#
_entry.id   AF-D2QL11-F1
#
_cell.length_a   1.000
_cell.length_b   1.000
_cell.length_c   1.000
_cell.angle_alpha   90.00
_cell.angle_beta   90.00
_cell.angle_gamma   90.00
#
_symmetry.space_group_name_H-M   'P 1'
#
loop_
_entity.id
_entity.type
_entity.pdbx_description
1 polymer ?
#
loop_
_entity_poly.entity_id
_entity_poly.type
_entity_poly.pdbx_seq_one_letter_code
_entity_poly.pdbx_strand_id
1 'polypeptide(L)'
;MLLQAAIDWNLRVHILDPHAEAPCRHLCSRFTQGSLTDYDTVYQFGQSVDVLTIEIERVNVDALEALEREGKKVFPQPSVIRVIQDKRLQKQFYRDHNLPTADFILTENRADVALAEIHQPDLLPAFHKLGRDGYDGRGVQRIASVADVGKAFNAPGVLEKAVDFEKELAVIVARNERGEVQTFPTVEMVFHPELNLVEYLFAPAEISDDIDRKAQDIARRTADAFGIVGLLAVELFLDKLGNVLINEVAPRPHNSGHHTIRANVTSQFEQHWRAILNYPMGDTSIYQPAAMVNLLGEDGHTGPAVYEGLENLLTMPGVFPFFYGKAITKPFRKMGHVTVMDDSLDALREKVAEVQKGIRVIS
;
A
#
# COMPACT_ATOMS: atom_id res chain seq x y z
N MET A 1 -13.90 1.82 -2.53
CA MET A 1 -13.68 0.88 -3.65
C MET A 1 -13.96 -0.56 -3.25
N LEU A 2 -13.44 -1.06 -2.12
CA LEU A 2 -13.75 -2.41 -1.63
C LEU A 2 -15.27 -2.69 -1.53
N LEU A 3 -16.04 -1.74 -0.99
CA LEU A 3 -17.51 -1.83 -0.94
C LEU A 3 -18.18 -1.89 -2.32
N GLN A 4 -17.62 -1.22 -3.35
CA GLN A 4 -18.20 -1.26 -4.70
C GLN A 4 -18.06 -2.66 -5.30
N ALA A 5 -16.90 -3.30 -5.12
CA ALA A 5 -16.68 -4.68 -5.53
C ALA A 5 -17.53 -5.71 -4.76
N ALA A 6 -18.15 -5.30 -3.65
CA ALA A 6 -19.02 -6.16 -2.84
C ALA A 6 -20.49 -6.17 -3.33
N ILE A 7 -20.90 -5.17 -4.11
CA ILE A 7 -22.30 -4.95 -4.51
C ILE A 7 -22.81 -6.11 -5.37
N ASP A 8 -22.03 -6.50 -6.39
CA ASP A 8 -22.39 -7.58 -7.33
C ASP A 8 -22.46 -8.95 -6.65
N TRP A 9 -21.90 -9.06 -5.45
CA TRP A 9 -21.79 -10.29 -4.65
C TRP A 9 -22.87 -10.40 -3.58
N ASN A 10 -23.75 -9.40 -3.48
CA ASN A 10 -24.79 -9.31 -2.47
C ASN A 10 -24.25 -9.47 -1.03
N LEU A 11 -23.04 -8.95 -0.78
CA LEU A 11 -22.41 -8.99 0.54
C LEU A 11 -23.01 -7.91 1.43
N ARG A 12 -23.34 -8.27 2.67
CA ARG A 12 -23.68 -7.29 3.71
C ARG A 12 -22.42 -6.87 4.43
N VAL A 13 -21.96 -5.65 4.16
CA VAL A 13 -20.71 -5.14 4.74
C VAL A 13 -21.02 -4.13 5.83
N HIS A 14 -20.54 -4.41 7.04
CA HIS A 14 -20.55 -3.47 8.16
C HIS A 14 -19.22 -2.73 8.21
N ILE A 15 -19.24 -1.45 8.59
CA ILE A 15 -18.04 -0.62 8.68
C ILE A 15 -17.93 0.03 10.06
N LEU A 16 -16.72 0.04 10.60
CA LEU A 16 -16.30 0.86 11.73
C LEU A 16 -15.35 1.94 11.23
N ASP A 17 -15.66 3.21 11.48
CA ASP A 17 -14.78 4.33 11.14
C ASP A 17 -14.98 5.49 12.14
N PRO A 18 -13.92 6.20 12.57
CA PRO A 18 -14.04 7.31 13.52
C PRO A 18 -14.77 8.52 12.93
N HIS A 19 -14.75 8.70 11.61
CA HIS A 19 -15.27 9.88 10.94
C HIS A 19 -16.74 9.69 10.53
N ALA A 20 -17.63 10.53 11.07
CA ALA A 20 -19.07 10.46 10.79
C ALA A 20 -19.39 10.54 9.29
N GLU A 21 -18.59 11.28 8.52
CA GLU A 21 -18.73 11.46 7.06
C GLU A 21 -17.67 10.66 6.27
N ALA A 22 -17.24 9.49 6.77
CA ALA A 22 -16.30 8.65 6.04
C ALA A 22 -16.87 8.25 4.67
N PRO A 23 -16.07 8.20 3.59
CA PRO A 23 -16.54 7.88 2.24
C PRO A 23 -17.33 6.58 2.11
N CYS A 24 -17.02 5.60 2.97
CA CYS A 24 -17.65 4.29 3.01
C CYS A 24 -19.07 4.29 3.59
N ARG A 25 -19.46 5.33 4.36
CA ARG A 25 -20.72 5.39 5.11
C ARG A 25 -21.95 5.08 4.27
N HIS A 26 -22.04 5.71 3.10
CA HIS A 26 -23.24 5.63 2.26
C HIS A 26 -23.28 4.38 1.37
N LEU A 27 -22.24 3.54 1.41
CA LEU A 27 -22.13 2.33 0.59
C LEU A 27 -22.21 1.04 1.43
N CYS A 28 -22.18 1.14 2.76
CA CYS A 28 -22.21 -0.01 3.66
C CYS A 28 -23.63 -0.34 4.13
N SER A 29 -23.85 -1.58 4.56
CA SER A 29 -25.14 -2.03 5.11
C SER A 29 -25.38 -1.49 6.53
N ARG A 30 -24.30 -1.30 7.31
CA ARG A 30 -24.35 -0.72 8.65
C ARG A 30 -23.06 0.04 8.93
N PHE A 31 -23.19 1.29 9.35
CA PHE A 31 -22.08 2.12 9.78
C PHE A 31 -22.05 2.26 11.30
N THR A 32 -20.89 2.00 11.90
CA THR A 32 -20.62 2.23 13.31
C THR A 32 -19.56 3.31 13.41
N GLN A 33 -19.87 4.44 14.06
CA GLN A 33 -18.86 5.46 14.31
C GLN A 33 -18.08 5.09 15.57
N GLY A 34 -16.76 4.98 15.48
CA GLY A 34 -15.92 4.64 16.64
C GLY A 34 -14.44 4.59 16.32
N SER A 35 -13.61 4.62 17.36
CA SER A 35 -12.16 4.60 17.21
C SER A 35 -11.64 3.22 16.83
N LEU A 36 -10.76 3.16 15.83
CA LEU A 36 -10.07 1.93 15.43
C LEU A 36 -9.00 1.49 16.45
N THR A 37 -8.58 2.39 17.34
CA THR A 37 -7.54 2.10 18.35
C THR A 37 -8.10 1.83 19.74
N ASP A 38 -9.41 1.98 19.92
CA ASP A 38 -10.09 1.65 21.17
C ASP A 38 -10.44 0.15 21.22
N TYR A 39 -10.04 -0.53 22.30
CA TYR A 39 -10.19 -1.97 22.44
C TYR A 39 -11.67 -2.39 22.39
N ASP A 40 -12.49 -1.79 23.25
CA ASP A 40 -13.90 -2.17 23.40
C ASP A 40 -14.67 -1.88 22.11
N THR A 41 -14.39 -0.76 21.44
CA THR A 41 -15.00 -0.41 20.16
C THR A 41 -14.73 -1.48 19.10
N VAL A 42 -13.46 -1.85 18.89
CA VAL A 42 -13.07 -2.85 17.88
C VAL A 42 -13.63 -4.22 18.23
N TYR A 43 -13.54 -4.61 19.50
CA TYR A 43 -14.05 -5.88 19.99
C TYR A 43 -15.56 -6.00 19.79
N GLN A 44 -16.35 -5.02 20.26
CA GLN A 44 -17.82 -5.05 20.11
C GLN A 44 -18.26 -5.01 18.64
N PHE A 45 -17.55 -4.26 17.79
CA PHE A 45 -17.81 -4.26 16.35
C PHE A 45 -17.56 -5.65 15.75
N GLY A 46 -16.41 -6.26 16.05
CA GLY A 46 -16.03 -7.59 15.55
C GLY A 46 -16.97 -8.71 16.00
N GLN A 47 -17.58 -8.58 17.18
CA GLN A 47 -18.61 -9.54 17.64
C GLN A 47 -19.83 -9.58 16.71
N SER A 48 -20.14 -8.47 16.04
CA SER A 48 -21.32 -8.32 15.18
C SER A 48 -21.19 -8.85 13.75
N VAL A 49 -20.03 -9.39 13.37
CA VAL A 49 -19.73 -9.87 12.02
C VAL A 49 -19.21 -11.30 12.01
N ASP A 50 -19.32 -11.96 10.85
CA ASP A 50 -18.85 -13.33 10.63
C ASP A 50 -17.36 -13.38 10.23
N VAL A 51 -16.95 -12.42 9.39
CA VAL A 51 -15.58 -12.22 8.93
C VAL A 51 -15.22 -10.75 9.09
N LEU A 52 -14.08 -10.48 9.72
CA LEU A 52 -13.56 -9.14 9.96
C LEU A 52 -12.32 -8.90 9.11
N THR A 53 -12.26 -7.77 8.42
CA THR A 53 -11.07 -7.31 7.68
C THR A 53 -10.76 -5.85 7.95
N ILE A 54 -9.51 -5.46 7.66
CA ILE A 54 -9.05 -4.07 7.80
C ILE A 54 -8.70 -3.42 6.46
N GLU A 55 -8.89 -2.10 6.37
CA GLU A 55 -8.36 -1.25 5.28
C GLU A 55 -7.19 -0.38 5.78
N ILE A 56 -7.01 -0.24 7.09
CA ILE A 56 -5.97 0.59 7.70
C ILE A 56 -5.28 -0.23 8.77
N GLU A 57 -3.95 -0.26 8.74
CA GLU A 57 -3.13 -1.04 9.67
C GLU A 57 -3.18 -0.46 11.08
N ARG A 58 -3.48 0.84 11.25
CA ARG A 58 -3.60 1.49 12.57
C ARG A 58 -4.92 1.11 13.26
N VAL A 59 -4.92 -0.09 13.85
CA VAL A 59 -6.05 -0.71 14.56
C VAL A 59 -5.58 -1.33 15.88
N ASN A 60 -6.47 -1.47 16.85
CA ASN A 60 -6.20 -2.15 18.12
C ASN A 60 -6.02 -3.66 17.90
N VAL A 61 -4.77 -4.13 17.85
CA VAL A 61 -4.45 -5.53 17.57
C VAL A 61 -4.86 -6.45 18.73
N ASP A 62 -4.83 -5.98 19.97
CA ASP A 62 -5.19 -6.79 21.15
C ASP A 62 -6.69 -7.18 21.11
N ALA A 63 -7.56 -6.28 20.63
CA ALA A 63 -8.98 -6.56 20.40
C ALA A 63 -9.18 -7.57 19.26
N LEU A 64 -8.41 -7.46 18.18
CA LEU A 64 -8.44 -8.42 17.07
C LEU A 64 -8.00 -9.81 17.49
N GLU A 65 -6.94 -9.92 18.33
CA GLU A 65 -6.50 -11.19 18.91
C GLU A 65 -7.54 -11.79 19.87
N ALA A 66 -8.29 -10.95 20.60
CA ALA A 66 -9.41 -11.42 21.42
C ALA A 66 -10.50 -12.08 20.59
N LEU A 67 -10.91 -11.41 19.51
CA LEU A 67 -11.88 -11.94 18.56
C LEU A 67 -11.40 -13.25 17.91
N GLU A 68 -10.14 -13.31 17.49
CA GLU A 68 -9.55 -14.51 16.88
C GLU A 68 -9.55 -15.69 17.87
N ARG A 69 -9.15 -15.48 19.14
CA ARG A 69 -9.18 -16.51 20.19
C ARG A 69 -10.57 -17.05 20.48
N GLU A 70 -11.61 -16.25 20.24
CA GLU A 70 -13.02 -16.63 20.37
C GLU A 70 -13.60 -17.30 19.12
N GLY A 71 -12.77 -17.51 18.09
CA GLY A 71 -13.13 -18.22 16.87
C GLY A 71 -13.71 -17.33 15.76
N LYS A 72 -13.65 -16.00 15.90
CA LYS A 72 -13.98 -15.09 14.78
C LYS A 72 -12.90 -15.18 13.70
N LYS A 73 -13.32 -15.12 12.44
CA LYS A 73 -12.39 -15.00 11.30
C LYS A 73 -11.91 -13.56 11.18
N VAL A 74 -10.62 -13.32 11.44
CA VAL A 74 -9.99 -12.00 11.34
C VAL A 74 -8.87 -12.05 10.31
N PHE A 75 -8.99 -11.27 9.23
CA PHE A 75 -8.06 -11.27 8.11
C PHE A 75 -7.59 -9.84 7.74
N PRO A 76 -6.30 -9.61 7.46
CA PRO A 76 -5.18 -10.49 7.78
C PRO A 76 -5.16 -10.85 9.27
N GLN A 77 -4.45 -11.93 9.59
CA GLN A 77 -4.35 -12.42 10.96
C GLN A 77 -3.78 -11.30 11.87
N PRO A 78 -4.27 -11.15 13.12
CA PRO A 78 -3.79 -10.12 14.05
C PRO A 78 -2.26 -10.18 14.28
N SER A 79 -1.69 -11.39 14.29
CA SER A 79 -0.24 -11.62 14.38
C SER A 79 0.53 -10.98 13.21
N VAL A 80 0.00 -11.03 11.99
CA VAL A 80 0.57 -10.40 10.79
C VAL A 80 0.51 -8.88 10.92
N ILE A 81 -0.63 -8.34 11.37
CA ILE A 81 -0.79 -6.89 11.61
C ILE A 81 0.23 -6.41 12.65
N ARG A 82 0.43 -7.16 13.73
CA ARG A 82 1.37 -6.83 14.81
C ARG A 82 2.81 -6.69 14.29
N VAL A 83 3.24 -7.60 13.41
CA VAL A 83 4.57 -7.54 12.81
C VAL A 83 4.68 -6.35 11.86
N ILE A 84 3.68 -6.12 11.01
CA ILE A 84 3.74 -5.07 9.98
C ILE A 84 3.63 -3.66 10.56
N GLN A 85 2.90 -3.46 11.67
CA GLN A 85 2.80 -2.16 12.35
C GLN A 85 4.15 -1.64 12.89
N ASP A 86 5.14 -2.51 13.10
CA ASP A 86 6.48 -2.15 13.61
C ASP A 86 7.56 -2.49 12.57
N LYS A 87 8.13 -1.47 11.93
CA LYS A 87 9.19 -1.62 10.90
C LYS A 87 10.40 -2.41 11.40
N ARG A 88 10.67 -2.42 12.71
CA ARG A 88 11.75 -3.24 13.29
C ARG A 88 11.38 -4.73 13.24
N LEU A 89 10.17 -5.07 13.68
CA LEU A 89 9.66 -6.43 13.64
C LEU A 89 9.53 -6.92 12.20
N GLN A 90 9.04 -6.06 11.29
CA GLN A 90 8.93 -6.35 9.87
C GLN A 90 10.30 -6.67 9.24
N LYS A 91 11.33 -5.84 9.48
CA LYS A 91 12.69 -6.10 8.96
C LYS A 91 13.33 -7.33 9.59
N GLN A 92 13.14 -7.55 10.89
CA GLN A 92 13.58 -8.78 11.56
C GLN A 92 12.91 -10.01 10.94
N PHE A 93 11.60 -9.95 10.69
CA PHE A 93 10.84 -11.01 10.06
C PHE A 93 11.41 -11.39 8.68
N TYR A 94 11.77 -10.39 7.86
CA TYR A 94 12.42 -10.65 6.57
C TYR A 94 13.73 -11.42 6.73
N ARG A 95 14.59 -10.99 7.66
CA ARG A 95 15.86 -11.66 7.95
C ARG A 95 15.65 -13.10 8.42
N ASP A 96 14.74 -13.32 9.36
CA ASP A 96 14.49 -14.64 9.94
C ASP A 96 13.93 -15.64 8.92
N HIS A 97 13.25 -15.15 7.87
CA HIS A 97 12.68 -15.96 6.79
C HIS A 97 13.51 -15.93 5.49
N ASN A 98 14.72 -15.37 5.51
CA ASN A 98 15.59 -15.23 4.32
C ASN A 98 14.88 -14.55 3.13
N LEU A 99 14.10 -13.51 3.43
CA LEU A 99 13.47 -12.64 2.44
C LEU A 99 14.43 -11.48 2.13
N PRO A 100 14.66 -11.17 0.84
CA PRO A 100 15.65 -10.17 0.45
C PRO A 100 15.19 -8.78 0.88
N THR A 101 16.04 -8.06 1.60
CA THR A 101 15.78 -6.67 2.02
C THR A 101 17.12 -5.94 2.15
N ALA A 102 17.11 -4.61 2.19
CA ALA A 102 18.33 -3.84 2.39
C ALA A 102 18.97 -4.14 3.75
N ASP A 103 20.30 -4.03 3.82
CA ASP A 103 21.03 -4.16 5.08
C ASP A 103 20.48 -3.16 6.11
N PHE A 104 20.33 -3.62 7.36
CA PHE A 104 19.76 -2.79 8.40
C PHE A 104 20.31 -3.11 9.79
N ILE A 105 20.20 -2.12 10.68
CA ILE A 105 20.33 -2.31 12.13
C ILE A 105 19.07 -1.83 12.84
N LEU A 106 18.76 -2.47 13.95
CA LEU A 106 17.74 -1.97 14.87
C LEU A 106 18.36 -0.93 15.78
N THR A 107 17.64 0.15 16.04
CA THR A 107 18.07 1.24 16.90
C THR A 107 17.01 1.46 17.97
N GLU A 108 17.40 1.66 19.22
CA GLU A 108 16.53 2.13 20.29
C GLU A 108 16.51 3.66 20.36
N ASN A 109 17.59 4.31 19.92
CA ASN A 109 17.72 5.76 19.95
C ASN A 109 18.81 6.27 18.98
N ARG A 110 19.07 7.59 19.01
CA ARG A 110 20.05 8.26 18.15
C ARG A 110 21.49 7.78 18.37
N ALA A 111 21.85 7.38 19.59
CA ALA A 111 23.21 6.95 19.89
C ALA A 111 23.57 5.66 19.14
N ASP A 112 22.61 4.77 18.90
CA ASP A 112 22.83 3.55 18.12
C ASP A 112 23.18 3.87 16.65
N VAL A 113 22.61 4.94 16.09
CA VAL A 113 22.98 5.44 14.75
C VAL A 113 24.43 5.95 14.74
N ALA A 114 24.89 6.59 15.81
CA ALA A 114 26.28 7.02 15.94
C ALA A 114 27.25 5.83 16.01
N LEU A 115 26.87 4.78 16.75
CA LEU A 115 27.66 3.56 16.89
C LEU A 115 27.68 2.71 15.61
N ALA A 116 26.67 2.85 14.75
CA ALA A 116 26.56 2.13 13.49
C ALA A 116 27.79 2.32 12.60
N GLU A 117 28.36 3.52 12.56
CA GLU A 117 29.56 3.80 11.77
C GLU A 117 30.76 2.96 12.23
N ILE A 118 30.92 2.80 13.55
CA ILE A 118 32.04 2.06 14.13
C ILE A 118 31.90 0.56 13.86
N HIS A 119 30.68 0.03 13.93
CA HIS A 119 30.41 -1.40 13.84
C HIS A 119 30.09 -1.89 12.42
N GLN A 120 29.62 -0.99 11.55
CA GLN A 120 29.18 -1.26 10.17
C GLN A 120 29.50 -0.06 9.26
N PRO A 121 30.78 0.16 8.91
CA PRO A 121 31.22 1.35 8.17
C PRO A 121 30.54 1.49 6.78
N ASP A 122 30.12 0.38 6.18
CA ASP A 122 29.48 0.35 4.85
C ASP A 122 27.95 0.55 4.88
N LEU A 123 27.36 0.84 6.05
CA LEU A 123 25.90 1.00 6.18
C LEU A 123 25.41 2.37 5.68
N LEU A 124 26.22 3.42 5.79
CA LEU A 124 25.88 4.76 5.31
C LEU A 124 26.23 4.91 3.82
N PRO A 125 25.42 5.62 3.01
CA PRO A 125 24.22 6.36 3.38
C PRO A 125 23.04 5.46 3.73
N ALA A 126 22.20 5.89 4.67
CA ALA A 126 21.06 5.13 5.17
C ALA A 126 19.82 6.01 5.39
N PHE A 127 18.67 5.38 5.59
CA PHE A 127 17.44 5.98 6.06
C PHE A 127 17.15 5.50 7.48
N HIS A 128 17.08 6.43 8.43
CA HIS A 128 16.59 6.15 9.78
C HIS A 128 15.07 6.29 9.79
N LYS A 129 14.37 5.18 9.99
CA LYS A 129 12.90 5.10 10.00
C LYS A 129 12.42 4.80 11.42
N LEU A 130 11.42 5.53 11.91
CA LEU A 130 10.74 5.20 13.16
C LEU A 130 10.15 3.78 13.08
N GLY A 131 10.17 3.06 14.20
CA GLY A 131 9.63 1.70 14.26
C GLY A 131 8.13 1.69 14.03
N ARG A 132 7.38 2.61 14.64
CA ARG A 132 5.93 2.72 14.53
C ARG A 132 5.52 4.14 14.13
N ASP A 133 4.27 4.28 13.69
CA ASP A 133 3.59 5.56 13.39
C ASP A 133 4.23 6.43 12.29
N GLY A 134 5.19 5.89 11.53
CA GLY A 134 5.66 6.50 10.27
C GLY A 134 4.71 6.17 9.12
N TYR A 135 4.34 7.18 8.32
CA TYR A 135 3.47 7.05 7.15
C TYR A 135 3.73 8.16 6.13
N ASP A 136 3.55 7.88 4.83
CA ASP A 136 3.67 8.86 3.73
C ASP A 136 4.93 9.75 3.87
N GLY A 137 6.11 9.14 4.06
CA GLY A 137 7.39 9.83 4.23
C GLY A 137 7.66 10.44 5.62
N ARG A 138 6.64 10.55 6.49
CA ARG A 138 6.82 10.98 7.90
C ARG A 138 7.50 9.88 8.71
N GLY A 139 8.39 10.27 9.62
CA GLY A 139 9.14 9.31 10.42
C GLY A 139 10.30 8.67 9.68
N VAL A 140 10.79 9.29 8.60
CA VAL A 140 11.97 8.89 7.83
C VAL A 140 12.96 10.04 7.77
N GLN A 141 14.25 9.78 8.01
CA GLN A 141 15.34 10.74 7.89
C GLN A 141 16.51 10.12 7.12
N ARG A 142 17.03 10.83 6.11
CA ARG A 142 18.23 10.38 5.41
C ARG A 142 19.47 10.77 6.23
N ILE A 143 20.31 9.78 6.50
CA ILE A 143 21.61 9.90 7.17
C ILE A 143 22.67 9.61 6.11
N ALA A 144 23.22 10.65 5.48
CA ALA A 144 24.21 10.46 4.41
C ALA A 144 25.62 10.21 4.96
N SER A 145 25.91 10.76 6.14
CA SER A 145 27.19 10.61 6.82
C SER A 145 27.03 10.77 8.34
N VAL A 146 28.11 10.57 9.07
CA VAL A 146 28.24 10.83 10.52
C VAL A 146 27.76 12.22 10.92
N ALA A 147 28.02 13.21 10.07
CA ALA A 147 27.61 14.59 10.32
C ALA A 147 26.07 14.73 10.40
N ASP A 148 25.33 13.80 9.81
CA ASP A 148 23.87 13.77 9.82
C ASP A 148 23.26 13.04 11.02
N VAL A 149 24.07 12.42 11.90
CA VAL A 149 23.56 11.68 13.07
C VAL A 149 22.66 12.55 13.95
N GLY A 150 22.89 13.86 14.01
CA GLY A 150 22.02 14.81 14.72
C GLY A 150 20.56 14.81 14.24
N LYS A 151 20.31 14.42 12.98
CA LYS A 151 18.97 14.31 12.37
C LYS A 151 18.23 13.04 12.77
N ALA A 152 18.95 12.00 13.23
CA ALA A 152 18.35 10.74 13.58
C ALA A 152 17.38 10.86 14.78
N PHE A 153 16.32 10.05 14.72
CA PHE A 153 15.28 10.02 15.72
C PHE A 153 15.83 9.53 17.07
N ASN A 154 15.35 10.12 18.15
CA ASN A 154 15.63 9.64 19.50
C ASN A 154 14.51 8.72 19.98
N ALA A 155 14.24 7.67 19.20
CA ALA A 155 13.19 6.69 19.48
C ALA A 155 13.52 5.36 18.78
N PRO A 156 12.84 4.26 19.14
CA PRO A 156 13.05 2.97 18.50
C PRO A 156 12.72 3.02 17.00
N GLY A 157 13.59 2.42 16.21
CA GLY A 157 13.53 2.48 14.76
C GLY A 157 14.49 1.51 14.08
N VAL A 158 14.61 1.69 12.76
CA VAL A 158 15.52 0.93 11.90
C VAL A 158 16.39 1.90 11.12
N LEU A 159 17.69 1.67 11.11
CA LEU A 159 18.62 2.34 10.22
C LEU A 159 18.89 1.40 9.06
N GLU A 160 18.35 1.74 7.89
CA GLU A 160 18.34 0.90 6.70
C GLU A 160 19.23 1.50 5.63
N LYS A 161 20.16 0.71 5.07
CA LYS A 161 21.06 1.13 4.00
C LYS A 161 20.26 1.67 2.81
N ALA A 162 20.68 2.81 2.29
CA ALA A 162 20.09 3.36 1.09
C ALA A 162 20.42 2.43 -0.09
N VAL A 163 19.38 1.91 -0.74
CA VAL A 163 19.52 1.09 -1.95
C VAL A 163 19.78 2.01 -3.14
N ASP A 164 20.82 1.72 -3.92
CA ASP A 164 21.05 2.39 -5.21
C ASP A 164 20.13 1.77 -6.27
N PHE A 165 18.85 2.13 -6.20
CA PHE A 165 17.81 1.55 -7.04
C PHE A 165 17.74 2.20 -8.44
N GLU A 166 17.36 1.38 -9.43
CA GLU A 166 17.00 1.80 -10.77
C GLU A 166 15.48 2.04 -10.87
N LYS A 167 14.67 1.15 -10.27
CA LYS A 167 13.21 1.22 -10.29
C LYS A 167 12.62 0.87 -8.93
N GLU A 168 11.53 1.54 -8.60
CA GLU A 168 10.64 1.15 -7.49
C GLU A 168 9.51 0.31 -8.06
N LEU A 169 9.34 -0.90 -7.55
CA LEU A 169 8.40 -1.88 -8.05
C LEU A 169 7.39 -2.24 -6.96
N ALA A 170 6.22 -2.73 -7.34
CA ALA A 170 5.33 -3.39 -6.40
C ALA A 170 4.65 -4.60 -7.02
N VAL A 171 4.37 -5.60 -6.18
CA VAL A 171 3.54 -6.75 -6.53
C VAL A 171 2.42 -6.86 -5.51
N ILE A 172 1.18 -6.95 -6.00
CA ILE A 172 0.04 -7.35 -5.18
C ILE A 172 -0.07 -8.87 -5.24
N VAL A 173 -0.07 -9.53 -4.08
CA VAL A 173 -0.30 -10.97 -3.96
C VAL A 173 -1.54 -11.23 -3.10
N ALA A 174 -2.39 -12.13 -3.56
CA ALA A 174 -3.57 -12.62 -2.85
C ALA A 174 -3.32 -14.05 -2.37
N ARG A 175 -3.78 -14.38 -1.16
CA ARG A 175 -3.75 -15.74 -0.63
C ARG A 175 -5.03 -16.04 0.16
N ASN A 176 -5.63 -17.22 -0.02
CA ASN A 176 -6.78 -17.65 0.77
C ASN A 176 -6.44 -18.75 1.80
N GLU A 177 -7.44 -19.14 2.60
CA GLU A 177 -7.30 -20.21 3.61
C GLU A 177 -6.97 -21.57 2.99
N ARG A 178 -7.30 -21.83 1.71
CA ARG A 178 -6.87 -23.04 0.98
C ARG A 178 -5.40 -23.02 0.58
N GLY A 179 -4.70 -21.89 0.76
CA GLY A 179 -3.32 -21.71 0.31
C GLY A 179 -3.20 -21.46 -1.19
N GLU A 180 -4.30 -21.17 -1.90
CA GLU A 180 -4.23 -20.68 -3.27
C GLU A 180 -3.60 -19.29 -3.25
N VAL A 181 -2.59 -19.10 -4.10
CA VAL A 181 -1.86 -17.83 -4.20
C VAL A 181 -1.92 -17.32 -5.62
N GLN A 182 -2.28 -16.05 -5.79
CA GLN A 182 -2.31 -15.39 -7.09
C GLN A 182 -1.60 -14.03 -6.99
N THR A 183 -0.73 -13.73 -7.96
CA THR A 183 -0.06 -12.43 -8.06
C THR A 183 -0.65 -11.61 -9.20
N PHE A 184 -0.70 -10.30 -9.02
CA PHE A 184 -0.83 -9.37 -10.13
C PHE A 184 0.53 -9.18 -10.82
N PRO A 185 0.56 -8.78 -12.11
CA PRO A 185 1.79 -8.36 -12.76
C PRO A 185 2.52 -7.29 -11.95
N THR A 186 3.85 -7.30 -11.99
CA THR A 186 4.66 -6.28 -11.31
C THR A 186 4.36 -4.90 -11.90
N VAL A 187 4.24 -3.88 -11.04
CA VAL A 187 4.08 -2.48 -11.46
C VAL A 187 5.32 -1.68 -11.14
N GLU A 188 5.58 -0.65 -11.94
CA GLU A 188 6.64 0.33 -11.70
C GLU A 188 6.01 1.59 -11.12
N MET A 189 6.45 1.99 -9.94
CA MET A 189 5.94 3.16 -9.23
C MET A 189 6.88 4.35 -9.42
N VAL A 190 6.32 5.52 -9.70
CA VAL A 190 7.07 6.77 -9.77
C VAL A 190 6.61 7.68 -8.64
N PHE A 191 7.57 8.09 -7.80
CA PHE A 191 7.32 8.89 -6.63
C PHE A 191 7.60 10.37 -6.89
N HIS A 192 6.79 11.24 -6.29
CA HIS A 192 7.03 12.66 -6.28
C HIS A 192 8.35 12.95 -5.54
N PRO A 193 9.30 13.69 -6.14
CA PRO A 193 10.67 13.81 -5.66
C PRO A 193 10.79 14.45 -4.26
N GLU A 194 9.82 15.27 -3.87
CA GLU A 194 9.84 15.97 -2.58
C GLU A 194 8.91 15.36 -1.52
N LEU A 195 7.82 14.71 -1.93
CA LEU A 195 6.75 14.30 -1.02
C LEU A 195 6.86 12.82 -0.62
N ASN A 196 7.68 12.03 -1.33
CA ASN A 196 7.76 10.58 -1.17
C ASN A 196 6.37 9.90 -1.25
N LEU A 197 5.54 10.41 -2.16
CA LEU A 197 4.22 9.87 -2.47
C LEU A 197 4.24 9.34 -3.90
N VAL A 198 3.64 8.17 -4.13
CA VAL A 198 3.40 7.67 -5.50
C VAL A 198 2.59 8.72 -6.26
N GLU A 199 3.14 9.23 -7.34
CA GLU A 199 2.47 10.18 -8.23
C GLU A 199 1.69 9.41 -9.29
N TYR A 200 2.36 8.48 -9.94
CA TYR A 200 1.77 7.54 -10.89
C TYR A 200 2.51 6.20 -10.89
N LEU A 201 1.96 5.22 -11.59
CA LEU A 201 2.60 3.94 -11.83
C LEU A 201 2.25 3.41 -13.22
N PHE A 202 3.06 2.50 -13.74
CA PHE A 202 2.81 1.73 -14.96
C PHE A 202 2.63 0.24 -14.66
N ALA A 203 1.68 -0.38 -15.37
CA ALA A 203 1.34 -1.78 -15.30
C ALA A 203 1.23 -2.37 -16.73
N PRO A 204 2.01 -3.40 -17.10
CA PRO A 204 3.12 -3.96 -16.32
C PRO A 204 4.31 -2.98 -16.20
N ALA A 205 5.21 -3.25 -15.28
CA ALA A 205 6.51 -2.59 -15.18
C ALA A 205 7.36 -2.83 -16.43
N GLU A 206 8.17 -1.86 -16.84
CA GLU A 206 9.11 -2.01 -17.95
C GLU A 206 10.41 -2.66 -17.44
N ILE A 207 10.34 -3.97 -17.25
CA ILE A 207 11.42 -4.82 -16.74
C ILE A 207 11.49 -6.12 -17.56
N SER A 208 12.60 -6.85 -17.47
CA SER A 208 12.70 -8.17 -18.12
C SER A 208 11.80 -9.20 -17.44
N ASP A 209 11.38 -10.21 -18.20
CA ASP A 209 10.58 -11.34 -17.69
C ASP A 209 11.25 -12.06 -16.50
N ASP A 210 12.58 -12.09 -16.46
CA ASP A 210 13.34 -12.67 -15.34
C ASP A 210 13.16 -11.87 -14.06
N ILE A 211 13.21 -10.53 -14.15
CA ILE A 211 12.99 -9.64 -13.01
C ILE A 211 11.54 -9.66 -12.57
N ASP A 212 10.58 -9.68 -13.49
CA ASP A 212 9.15 -9.80 -13.16
C ASP A 212 8.85 -11.12 -12.43
N ARG A 213 9.35 -12.25 -12.93
CA ARG A 213 9.21 -13.55 -12.25
C ARG A 213 9.84 -13.54 -10.86
N LYS A 214 11.03 -12.93 -10.70
CA LYS A 214 11.72 -12.80 -9.42
C LYS A 214 10.93 -11.93 -8.43
N ALA A 215 10.40 -10.79 -8.87
CA ALA A 215 9.56 -9.92 -8.05
C ALA A 215 8.29 -10.64 -7.56
N GLN A 216 7.61 -11.34 -8.46
CA GLN A 216 6.41 -12.09 -8.10
C GLN A 216 6.71 -13.30 -7.20
N ASP A 217 7.84 -14.00 -7.38
CA ASP A 217 8.28 -15.07 -6.47
C ASP A 217 8.57 -14.54 -5.06
N ILE A 218 9.29 -13.42 -4.95
CA ILE A 218 9.53 -12.76 -3.66
C ILE A 218 8.20 -12.42 -2.98
N ALA A 219 7.23 -11.88 -3.72
CA ALA A 219 5.92 -11.56 -3.17
C ALA A 219 5.16 -12.81 -2.69
N ARG A 220 5.15 -13.90 -3.48
CA ARG A 220 4.56 -15.19 -3.09
C ARG A 220 5.18 -15.74 -1.81
N ARG A 221 6.52 -15.81 -1.76
CA ARG A 221 7.27 -16.28 -0.59
C ARG A 221 7.03 -15.43 0.64
N THR A 222 6.89 -14.11 0.46
CA THR A 222 6.60 -13.19 1.56
C THR A 222 5.19 -13.43 2.11
N ALA A 223 4.19 -13.56 1.25
CA ALA A 223 2.82 -13.87 1.68
C ALA A 223 2.73 -15.25 2.36
N ASP A 224 3.44 -16.25 1.85
CA ASP A 224 3.50 -17.59 2.45
C ASP A 224 4.19 -17.57 3.82
N ALA A 225 5.32 -16.88 3.95
CA ALA A 225 6.02 -16.72 5.23
C ALA A 225 5.14 -16.08 6.30
N PHE A 226 4.37 -15.04 5.93
CA PHE A 226 3.40 -14.44 6.86
C PHE A 226 2.19 -15.35 7.12
N GLY A 227 1.93 -16.35 6.27
CA GLY A 227 0.72 -17.15 6.30
C GLY A 227 -0.54 -16.31 6.06
N ILE A 228 -0.40 -15.15 5.43
CA ILE A 228 -1.48 -14.15 5.33
C ILE A 228 -2.67 -14.69 4.53
N VAL A 229 -3.88 -14.31 4.96
CA VAL A 229 -5.11 -14.45 4.19
C VAL A 229 -5.62 -13.06 3.83
N GLY A 230 -6.00 -12.85 2.56
CA GLY A 230 -6.31 -11.55 2.00
C GLY A 230 -5.26 -11.12 0.98
N LEU A 231 -4.97 -9.82 0.95
CA LEU A 231 -3.93 -9.23 0.11
C LEU A 231 -2.68 -8.87 0.91
N LEU A 232 -1.53 -8.95 0.25
CA LEU A 232 -0.29 -8.30 0.64
C LEU A 232 0.23 -7.52 -0.56
N ALA A 233 0.42 -6.22 -0.40
CA ALA A 233 1.23 -5.43 -1.31
C ALA A 233 2.68 -5.51 -0.84
N VAL A 234 3.57 -5.90 -1.75
CA VAL A 234 5.00 -5.98 -1.51
C VAL A 234 5.68 -4.93 -2.35
N GLU A 235 6.20 -3.89 -1.69
CA GLU A 235 7.00 -2.85 -2.34
C GLU A 235 8.46 -3.28 -2.39
N LEU A 236 9.07 -3.06 -3.55
CA LEU A 236 10.34 -3.64 -3.93
C LEU A 236 11.24 -2.56 -4.54
N PHE A 237 12.54 -2.69 -4.34
CA PHE A 237 13.56 -1.98 -5.12
C PHE A 237 14.18 -2.95 -6.11
N LEU A 238 14.30 -2.53 -7.37
CA LEU A 238 15.24 -3.12 -8.33
C LEU A 238 16.53 -2.29 -8.28
N ASP A 239 17.62 -2.89 -7.81
CA ASP A 239 18.92 -2.21 -7.80
C ASP A 239 19.62 -2.22 -9.17
N LYS A 240 20.62 -1.36 -9.35
CA LYS A 240 21.41 -1.29 -10.59
C LYS A 240 22.24 -2.54 -10.89
N LEU A 241 22.29 -3.50 -9.96
CA LEU A 241 22.94 -4.80 -10.13
C LEU A 241 21.94 -5.91 -10.51
N GLY A 242 20.64 -5.60 -10.62
CA GLY A 242 19.58 -6.56 -10.94
C GLY A 242 19.04 -7.34 -9.72
N ASN A 243 19.34 -6.90 -8.50
CA ASN A 243 18.73 -7.46 -7.30
C ASN A 243 17.36 -6.86 -7.04
N VAL A 244 16.45 -7.69 -6.53
CA VAL A 244 15.10 -7.28 -6.14
C VAL A 244 15.01 -7.43 -4.62
N LEU A 245 14.76 -6.31 -3.93
CA LEU A 245 14.80 -6.21 -2.47
C LEU A 245 13.47 -5.69 -1.95
N ILE A 246 12.93 -6.29 -0.89
CA ILE A 246 11.72 -5.80 -0.21
C ILE A 246 12.04 -4.51 0.54
N ASN A 247 11.34 -3.43 0.20
CA ASN A 247 11.31 -2.21 0.98
C ASN A 247 10.38 -2.39 2.18
N GLU A 248 9.09 -2.58 1.91
CA GLU A 248 8.03 -2.76 2.91
C GLU A 248 6.84 -3.57 2.37
N VAL A 249 5.92 -3.92 3.26
CA VAL A 249 4.68 -4.59 2.90
C VAL A 249 3.46 -3.93 3.56
N ALA A 250 2.31 -4.00 2.88
CA ALA A 250 1.01 -3.55 3.38
C ALA A 250 -0.03 -4.69 3.24
N PRO A 251 -0.66 -5.17 4.33
CA PRO A 251 -1.48 -6.38 4.34
C PRO A 251 -2.95 -6.07 4.01
N ARG A 252 -3.16 -5.36 2.90
CA ARG A 252 -4.46 -4.80 2.48
C ARG A 252 -4.45 -4.46 0.99
N PRO A 253 -5.61 -4.16 0.40
CA PRO A 253 -5.65 -3.43 -0.87
C PRO A 253 -4.75 -2.18 -0.82
N HIS A 254 -4.01 -1.95 -1.89
CA HIS A 254 -2.97 -0.93 -1.94
C HIS A 254 -3.12 -0.01 -3.15
N ASN A 255 -2.58 1.20 -3.03
CA ASN A 255 -2.65 2.22 -4.08
C ASN A 255 -2.03 1.70 -5.39
N SER A 256 -0.94 0.94 -5.27
CA SER A 256 -0.24 0.36 -6.41
C SER A 256 -1.08 -0.64 -7.22
N GLY A 257 -2.18 -1.15 -6.66
CA GLY A 257 -3.12 -2.02 -7.35
C GLY A 257 -4.38 -1.34 -7.88
N HIS A 258 -4.54 -0.02 -7.80
CA HIS A 258 -5.83 0.62 -8.14
C HIS A 258 -6.19 0.53 -9.64
N HIS A 259 -5.19 0.51 -10.53
CA HIS A 259 -5.38 0.27 -11.97
C HIS A 259 -6.18 -1.01 -12.26
N THR A 260 -6.06 -2.03 -11.40
CA THR A 260 -6.71 -3.34 -11.57
C THR A 260 -8.24 -3.29 -11.64
N ILE A 261 -8.87 -2.18 -11.22
CA ILE A 261 -10.32 -1.98 -11.37
C ILE A 261 -10.74 -1.98 -12.85
N ARG A 262 -9.89 -1.47 -13.75
CA ARG A 262 -10.16 -1.40 -15.20
C ARG A 262 -9.21 -2.25 -16.02
N ALA A 263 -7.97 -2.37 -15.57
CA ALA A 263 -6.89 -2.95 -16.37
C ALA A 263 -6.81 -4.47 -16.30
N ASN A 264 -7.38 -5.12 -15.28
CA ASN A 264 -7.22 -6.55 -15.05
C ASN A 264 -8.56 -7.28 -15.08
N VAL A 265 -8.51 -8.58 -15.35
CA VAL A 265 -9.69 -9.46 -15.36
C VAL A 265 -10.40 -9.45 -14.00
N THR A 266 -9.63 -9.55 -12.92
CA THR A 266 -10.13 -9.44 -11.54
C THR A 266 -9.44 -8.28 -10.85
N SER A 267 -10.19 -7.36 -10.24
CA SER A 267 -9.59 -6.26 -9.46
C SER A 267 -8.97 -6.77 -8.16
N GLN A 268 -8.01 -6.04 -7.59
CA GLN A 268 -7.48 -6.34 -6.26
C GLN A 268 -8.60 -6.42 -5.20
N PHE A 269 -9.64 -5.59 -5.33
CA PHE A 269 -10.74 -5.53 -4.36
C PHE A 269 -11.59 -6.80 -4.42
N GLU A 270 -11.87 -7.29 -5.63
CA GLU A 270 -12.55 -8.56 -5.82
C GLU A 270 -11.67 -9.74 -5.39
N GLN A 271 -10.37 -9.72 -5.69
CA GLN A 271 -9.43 -10.72 -5.18
C GLN A 271 -9.38 -10.75 -3.65
N HIS A 272 -9.45 -9.59 -2.99
CA HIS A 272 -9.51 -9.52 -1.53
C HIS A 272 -10.78 -10.19 -1.00
N TRP A 273 -11.94 -9.93 -1.61
CA TRP A 273 -13.19 -10.62 -1.25
C TRP A 273 -13.08 -12.13 -1.44
N ARG A 274 -12.57 -12.58 -2.58
CA ARG A 274 -12.32 -14.01 -2.84
C ARG A 274 -11.40 -14.61 -1.78
N ALA A 275 -10.36 -13.90 -1.39
CA ALA A 275 -9.37 -14.38 -0.43
C ALA A 275 -9.96 -14.58 0.97
N ILE A 276 -10.60 -13.55 1.51
CA ILE A 276 -11.10 -13.57 2.90
C ILE A 276 -12.40 -14.38 3.07
N LEU A 277 -13.17 -14.56 1.99
CA LEU A 277 -14.35 -15.43 1.96
C LEU A 277 -14.01 -16.85 1.50
N ASN A 278 -12.73 -17.12 1.23
CA ASN A 278 -12.23 -18.41 0.79
C ASN A 278 -12.93 -18.94 -0.48
N TYR A 279 -13.13 -18.09 -1.48
CA TYR A 279 -13.54 -18.49 -2.83
C TYR A 279 -12.32 -18.77 -3.73
N PRO A 280 -12.48 -19.40 -4.91
CA PRO A 280 -11.41 -19.56 -5.88
C PRO A 280 -10.80 -18.21 -6.31
N MET A 281 -9.47 -18.15 -6.34
CA MET A 281 -8.76 -16.97 -6.87
C MET A 281 -9.16 -16.69 -8.32
N GLY A 282 -9.34 -15.41 -8.65
CA GLY A 282 -9.61 -14.94 -10.00
C GLY A 282 -8.34 -14.80 -10.84
N ASP A 283 -8.55 -14.75 -12.15
CA ASP A 283 -7.49 -14.42 -13.10
C ASP A 283 -7.06 -12.96 -12.91
N THR A 284 -5.76 -12.75 -12.73
CA THR A 284 -5.15 -11.43 -12.54
C THR A 284 -4.49 -10.89 -13.79
N SER A 285 -4.69 -11.55 -14.94
CA SER A 285 -4.19 -11.10 -16.24
C SER A 285 -4.64 -9.67 -16.55
N ILE A 286 -3.75 -8.91 -17.17
CA ILE A 286 -4.01 -7.55 -17.64
C ILE A 286 -4.63 -7.60 -19.04
N TYR A 287 -5.61 -6.74 -19.32
CA TYR A 287 -6.23 -6.61 -20.64
C TYR A 287 -5.32 -5.87 -21.62
N GLN A 288 -4.73 -4.76 -21.18
CA GLN A 288 -3.84 -3.89 -21.95
C GLN A 288 -2.98 -3.04 -20.99
N PRO A 289 -1.84 -2.49 -21.45
CA PRO A 289 -1.03 -1.58 -20.65
C PRO A 289 -1.86 -0.48 -19.99
N ALA A 290 -1.56 -0.22 -18.73
CA ALA A 290 -2.28 0.75 -17.93
C ALA A 290 -1.36 1.55 -17.02
N ALA A 291 -1.82 2.74 -16.65
CA ALA A 291 -1.22 3.55 -15.62
C ALA A 291 -2.28 3.94 -14.60
N MET A 292 -1.85 4.16 -13.37
CA MET A 292 -2.66 4.86 -12.37
C MET A 292 -1.98 6.18 -12.05
N VAL A 293 -2.73 7.27 -12.11
CA VAL A 293 -2.28 8.62 -11.75
C VAL A 293 -3.08 9.07 -10.52
N ASN A 294 -2.40 9.42 -9.42
CA ASN A 294 -3.07 9.91 -8.22
C ASN A 294 -3.62 11.32 -8.45
N LEU A 295 -4.85 11.56 -7.99
CA LEU A 295 -5.43 12.90 -7.93
C LEU A 295 -5.21 13.46 -6.54
N LEU A 296 -4.30 14.42 -6.42
CA LEU A 296 -3.98 15.10 -5.17
C LEU A 296 -4.65 16.48 -5.15
N GLY A 297 -4.95 16.97 -3.94
CA GLY A 297 -5.30 18.37 -3.76
C GLY A 297 -4.14 19.29 -4.14
N GLU A 298 -4.43 20.32 -4.93
CA GLU A 298 -3.44 21.27 -5.42
C GLU A 298 -2.79 22.06 -4.27
N ASP A 299 -1.52 22.40 -4.41
CA ASP A 299 -0.84 23.25 -3.43
C ASP A 299 -1.52 24.63 -3.32
N GLY A 300 -1.58 25.16 -2.11
CA GLY A 300 -2.28 26.43 -1.82
C GLY A 300 -3.82 26.37 -1.82
N HIS A 301 -4.46 25.24 -2.13
CA HIS A 301 -5.93 25.11 -2.13
C HIS A 301 -6.46 24.38 -0.88
N THR A 302 -7.50 24.91 -0.24
CA THR A 302 -8.21 24.24 0.87
C THR A 302 -9.67 24.68 0.87
N GLY A 303 -10.59 23.74 0.66
CA GLY A 303 -12.03 24.02 0.61
C GLY A 303 -12.81 22.91 -0.10
N PRO A 304 -14.06 23.16 -0.53
CA PRO A 304 -14.85 22.22 -1.30
C PRO A 304 -14.11 21.74 -2.54
N ALA A 305 -14.07 20.43 -2.80
CA ALA A 305 -13.30 19.89 -3.92
C ALA A 305 -13.95 20.21 -5.27
N VAL A 306 -13.18 20.83 -6.17
CA VAL A 306 -13.54 21.08 -7.57
C VAL A 306 -12.48 20.42 -8.47
N TYR A 307 -12.94 19.62 -9.43
CA TYR A 307 -12.09 18.91 -10.39
C TYR A 307 -12.02 19.69 -11.69
N GLU A 308 -11.09 20.65 -11.78
CA GLU A 308 -10.88 21.45 -12.98
C GLU A 308 -10.29 20.58 -14.10
N GLY A 309 -10.82 20.72 -15.32
CA GLY A 309 -10.39 19.93 -16.48
C GLY A 309 -11.04 18.55 -16.63
N LEU A 310 -11.97 18.19 -15.72
CA LEU A 310 -12.66 16.91 -15.77
C LEU A 310 -13.40 16.64 -17.09
N GLU A 311 -14.09 17.65 -17.65
CA GLU A 311 -14.81 17.47 -18.92
C GLU A 311 -13.88 17.05 -20.05
N ASN A 312 -12.73 17.72 -20.19
CA ASN A 312 -11.71 17.36 -21.17
C ASN A 312 -11.17 15.95 -20.91
N LEU A 313 -10.87 15.64 -19.65
CA LEU A 313 -10.38 14.31 -19.26
C LEU A 313 -11.37 13.19 -19.62
N LEU A 314 -12.67 13.44 -19.48
CA LEU A 314 -13.72 12.47 -19.85
C LEU A 314 -13.85 12.26 -21.37
N THR A 315 -13.32 13.16 -22.19
CA THR A 315 -13.28 12.95 -23.66
C THR A 315 -12.15 12.03 -24.11
N MET A 316 -11.16 11.76 -23.25
CA MET A 316 -9.98 10.99 -23.61
C MET A 316 -10.28 9.48 -23.61
N PRO A 317 -10.08 8.76 -24.73
CA PRO A 317 -10.29 7.31 -24.77
C PRO A 317 -9.34 6.58 -23.82
N GLY A 318 -9.87 5.57 -23.11
CA GLY A 318 -9.09 4.77 -22.17
C GLY A 318 -8.77 5.48 -20.84
N VAL A 319 -9.45 6.60 -20.53
CA VAL A 319 -9.26 7.36 -19.29
C VAL A 319 -10.45 7.18 -18.36
N PHE A 320 -10.20 6.73 -17.14
CA PHE A 320 -11.22 6.37 -16.16
C PHE A 320 -10.94 7.04 -14.80
N PRO A 321 -11.58 8.17 -14.49
CA PRO A 321 -11.46 8.80 -13.18
C PRO A 321 -12.24 8.05 -12.09
N PHE A 322 -11.64 7.97 -10.90
CA PHE A 322 -12.20 7.39 -9.68
C PHE A 322 -12.07 8.37 -8.52
N PHE A 323 -13.19 8.91 -8.05
CA PHE A 323 -13.21 9.86 -6.94
C PHE A 323 -13.59 9.18 -5.63
N TYR A 324 -12.94 9.58 -4.53
CA TYR A 324 -13.14 8.97 -3.21
C TYR A 324 -14.25 9.63 -2.39
N GLY A 325 -15.09 10.48 -2.99
CA GLY A 325 -16.20 11.15 -2.29
C GLY A 325 -15.76 12.10 -1.18
N LYS A 326 -14.49 12.53 -1.15
CA LYS A 326 -13.98 13.50 -0.17
C LYS A 326 -14.49 14.89 -0.52
N ALA A 327 -15.34 15.46 0.34
CA ALA A 327 -15.95 16.77 0.11
C ALA A 327 -14.95 17.94 0.16
N ILE A 328 -13.89 17.81 0.96
CA ILE A 328 -12.90 18.88 1.21
C ILE A 328 -11.54 18.48 0.65
N THR A 329 -10.98 19.29 -0.25
CA THR A 329 -9.58 19.18 -0.68
C THR A 329 -8.66 19.94 0.27
N LYS A 330 -7.41 19.48 0.35
CA LYS A 330 -6.28 20.10 1.07
C LYS A 330 -5.01 19.79 0.28
N PRO A 331 -3.92 20.58 0.43
CA PRO A 331 -2.68 20.32 -0.29
C PRO A 331 -2.23 18.88 -0.10
N PHE A 332 -1.96 18.18 -1.21
CA PHE A 332 -1.46 16.82 -1.29
C PHE A 332 -2.38 15.73 -0.70
N ARG A 333 -3.63 16.05 -0.38
CA ARG A 333 -4.63 15.05 0.04
C ARG A 333 -5.01 14.19 -1.16
N LYS A 334 -4.93 12.86 -1.04
CA LYS A 334 -5.43 11.92 -2.07
C LYS A 334 -6.95 12.05 -2.22
N MET A 335 -7.43 12.60 -3.33
CA MET A 335 -8.85 12.87 -3.62
C MET A 335 -9.47 11.80 -4.54
N GLY A 336 -8.64 11.14 -5.34
CA GLY A 336 -9.03 10.09 -6.26
C GLY A 336 -7.82 9.52 -6.96
N HIS A 337 -8.07 8.78 -8.04
CA HIS A 337 -7.05 8.43 -9.02
C HIS A 337 -7.69 8.37 -10.42
N VAL A 338 -6.86 8.36 -11.45
CA VAL A 338 -7.28 8.10 -12.83
C VAL A 338 -6.57 6.84 -13.29
N THR A 339 -7.33 5.86 -13.78
CA THR A 339 -6.74 4.76 -14.55
C THR A 339 -6.69 5.16 -16.01
N VAL A 340 -5.51 5.09 -16.61
CA VAL A 340 -5.27 5.39 -18.02
C VAL A 340 -4.86 4.09 -18.70
N MET A 341 -5.42 3.79 -19.86
CA MET A 341 -5.10 2.60 -20.64
C MET A 341 -4.82 2.98 -22.10
N ASP A 342 -3.91 2.25 -22.72
CA ASP A 342 -3.56 2.39 -24.14
C ASP A 342 -2.97 1.08 -24.68
N ASP A 343 -2.82 0.99 -26.00
CA ASP A 343 -2.34 -0.21 -26.71
C ASP A 343 -0.84 -0.42 -26.55
N SER A 344 -0.09 0.63 -26.20
CA SER A 344 1.37 0.59 -26.01
C SER A 344 1.85 1.45 -24.84
N LEU A 345 3.00 1.11 -24.27
CA LEU A 345 3.61 1.88 -23.18
C LEU A 345 3.99 3.31 -23.62
N ASP A 346 4.40 3.51 -24.86
CA ASP A 346 4.78 4.84 -25.37
C ASP A 346 3.56 5.78 -25.46
N ALA A 347 2.48 5.32 -26.11
CA ALA A 347 1.24 6.08 -26.17
C ALA A 347 0.64 6.30 -24.76
N LEU A 348 0.77 5.31 -23.87
CA LEU A 348 0.35 5.43 -22.49
C LEU A 348 1.11 6.54 -21.74
N ARG A 349 2.43 6.65 -21.92
CA ARG A 349 3.25 7.71 -21.30
C ARG A 349 2.82 9.10 -21.75
N GLU A 350 2.61 9.28 -23.06
CA GLU A 350 2.11 10.55 -23.61
C GLU A 350 0.75 10.91 -23.00
N LYS A 351 -0.17 9.95 -22.97
CA LYS A 351 -1.51 10.14 -22.39
C LYS A 351 -1.48 10.42 -20.89
N VAL A 352 -0.60 9.76 -20.13
CA VAL A 352 -0.40 10.05 -18.70
C VAL A 352 0.08 11.49 -18.50
N ALA A 353 1.03 11.96 -19.31
CA ALA A 353 1.52 13.33 -19.24
C ALA A 353 0.42 14.36 -19.58
N GLU A 354 -0.47 14.04 -20.52
CA GLU A 354 -1.65 14.87 -20.80
C GLU A 354 -2.63 14.88 -19.62
N VAL A 355 -2.92 13.72 -19.02
CA VAL A 355 -3.80 13.62 -17.84
C VAL A 355 -3.23 14.41 -16.67
N GLN A 356 -1.94 14.27 -16.33
CA GLN A 356 -1.32 15.01 -15.23
C GLN A 356 -1.41 16.53 -15.39
N LYS A 357 -1.31 17.04 -16.63
CA LYS A 357 -1.45 18.47 -16.93
C LYS A 357 -2.91 18.91 -17.02
N GLY A 358 -3.81 17.99 -17.33
CA GLY A 358 -5.19 18.25 -17.71
C GLY A 358 -6.19 18.24 -16.57
N ILE A 359 -5.84 17.76 -15.37
CA ILE A 359 -6.75 17.73 -14.22
C ILE A 359 -6.09 18.27 -12.95
N ARG A 360 -6.82 19.14 -12.23
CA ARG A 360 -6.41 19.67 -10.92
C ARG A 360 -7.54 19.56 -9.91
N VAL A 361 -7.21 19.33 -8.64
CA VAL A 361 -8.19 19.29 -7.55
C VAL A 361 -8.05 20.54 -6.69
N ILE A 362 -8.84 21.55 -7.01
CA ILE A 362 -8.82 22.88 -6.41
C ILE A 362 -10.04 23.09 -5.50
N SER A 363 -10.17 24.28 -4.94
CA SER A 363 -11.29 24.73 -4.09
C SER A 363 -11.73 26.14 -4.38
#